data_AF-A0A3S3VSS3-F1
#
_entry.id   AF-A0A3S3VSS3-F1
#
_cell.length_a   1.000
_cell.length_b   1.000
_cell.length_c   1.000
_cell.angle_alpha   90.00
_cell.angle_beta   90.00
_cell.angle_gamma   90.00
#
_symmetry.space_group_name_H-M   'P 1'
#
loop_
_entity.id
_entity.type
_entity.pdbx_description
1 polymer ?
#
loop_
_entity_poly.entity_id
_entity_poly.type
_entity_poly.pdbx_seq_one_letter_code
_entity_poly.pdbx_strand_id
1 'polypeptide(L)'
;MILFETTLQPTLAALKPAASAIETWSFDDAATRRAAEARFAAAGITARCRSAYKPLVCAFREEIATEGLIAAEITYPVHPAAAPRRFLLESYPLSALYPETAFTFTAAPASEEIPAYQLRLTYQDGRSLGASVLAPNRQHKDYSGGMVLSPCGWMVQEGRGAALETDYEALFHSAMTAIEGHDWGQEPCFEELNIAVTHPAGDEDLGYGDEVLSLAEALHEDFYFSLLECFQRRLGKPAGARDLRPGQIVPEIRQGEMPSVRVALRPLEAVSVSDHLQDLETAGRALSQVQIARELSAIPGDELTARAVSGRSVTAHHHKGRGRSLIISAGQHANETSAPIGCLRAAQVLAKRGAEFVISPLENPDGYALHQRLIADNPRHMHHAARYTALGDDLEYRHEEPFFEKGIRISAEAACPSLLHVNCHGYPAHEWTRPLSGYIPRGFEMWTVPKGFFLILRHLPGWGAAARALMERVTLALNDVPGLRAYNERQIALFNIHAGETGFEILNGFPVLIGEDLRHSIPLTLITEYPDETVMGDALRAGHAAQRATVLAAHEALQALDEALFPPLS
;
A
#
# COMPACT_ATOMS: atom_id res chain seq x y z
N MET A 1 -18.24 -4.84 -21.96
CA MET A 1 -17.67 -4.80 -23.33
C MET A 1 -16.22 -5.25 -23.26
N ILE A 2 -15.79 -6.22 -24.07
CA ILE A 2 -14.37 -6.64 -24.09
C ILE A 2 -13.59 -5.65 -24.97
N LEU A 3 -12.47 -5.14 -24.47
CA LEU A 3 -11.57 -4.24 -25.20
C LEU A 3 -10.37 -5.01 -25.78
N PHE A 4 -9.84 -5.95 -25.02
CA PHE A 4 -8.64 -6.71 -25.37
C PHE A 4 -8.62 -8.04 -24.63
N GLU A 5 -8.09 -9.09 -25.27
CA GLU A 5 -7.90 -10.40 -24.66
C GLU A 5 -6.72 -11.10 -25.34
N THR A 6 -5.81 -11.66 -24.55
CA THR A 6 -4.68 -12.46 -25.07
C THR A 6 -4.26 -13.55 -24.08
N THR A 7 -3.59 -14.57 -24.60
CA THR A 7 -2.98 -15.66 -23.84
C THR A 7 -1.57 -15.88 -24.37
N LEU A 8 -0.60 -15.98 -23.46
CA LEU A 8 0.81 -16.17 -23.77
C LEU A 8 1.29 -17.55 -23.30
N GLN A 9 2.44 -17.97 -23.78
CA GLN A 9 3.15 -19.14 -23.24
C GLN A 9 4.07 -18.67 -22.11
N PRO A 10 4.18 -19.42 -20.98
CA PRO A 10 5.14 -19.09 -19.93
C PRO A 10 6.57 -19.00 -20.49
N THR A 11 7.29 -17.93 -20.13
CA THR A 11 8.61 -17.60 -20.71
C THR A 11 9.58 -18.76 -20.62
N LEU A 12 9.78 -19.28 -19.40
CA LEU A 12 10.74 -20.35 -19.18
C LEU A 12 10.33 -21.63 -19.90
N ALA A 13 9.04 -21.96 -19.95
CA ALA A 13 8.54 -23.14 -20.66
C ALA A 13 8.76 -23.07 -22.18
N ALA A 14 8.57 -21.88 -22.78
CA ALA A 14 8.76 -21.63 -24.20
C ALA A 14 10.23 -21.47 -24.61
N LEU A 15 11.12 -21.15 -23.66
CA LEU A 15 12.53 -20.87 -23.93
C LEU A 15 13.25 -22.10 -24.50
N LYS A 16 13.94 -21.89 -25.63
CA LYS A 16 14.79 -22.87 -26.33
C LYS A 16 16.22 -22.33 -26.43
N PRO A 17 17.06 -22.58 -25.42
CA PRO A 17 18.43 -22.09 -25.40
C PRO A 17 19.25 -22.70 -26.54
N ALA A 18 20.16 -21.92 -27.13
CA ALA A 18 21.05 -22.43 -28.17
C ALA A 18 22.43 -22.88 -27.63
N ALA A 19 22.78 -22.54 -26.39
CA ALA A 19 24.04 -22.93 -25.76
C ALA A 19 23.87 -24.05 -24.72
N SER A 20 24.99 -24.68 -24.37
CA SER A 20 25.10 -25.69 -23.32
C SER A 20 25.03 -25.13 -21.90
N ALA A 21 25.20 -23.82 -21.72
CA ALA A 21 25.09 -23.15 -20.42
C ALA A 21 24.39 -21.79 -20.54
N ILE A 22 23.44 -21.54 -19.64
CA ILE A 22 22.65 -20.29 -19.60
C ILE A 22 22.36 -19.82 -18.18
N GLU A 23 22.15 -18.52 -18.04
CA GLU A 23 21.57 -17.90 -16.85
C GLU A 23 20.39 -17.04 -17.27
N THR A 24 19.27 -17.09 -16.55
CA THR A 24 18.09 -16.27 -16.83
C THR A 24 17.65 -15.50 -15.60
N TRP A 25 17.03 -14.33 -15.83
CA TRP A 25 16.27 -13.57 -14.86
C TRP A 25 14.87 -13.42 -15.42
N SER A 26 13.87 -13.85 -14.67
CA SER A 26 12.47 -13.80 -15.08
C SER A 26 11.54 -13.49 -13.91
N PHE A 27 10.32 -13.04 -14.21
CA PHE A 27 9.26 -12.80 -13.25
C PHE A 27 8.43 -14.09 -13.07
N ASP A 28 9.07 -15.11 -12.50
CA ASP A 28 8.46 -16.39 -12.14
C ASP A 28 8.69 -16.63 -10.64
N ASP A 29 7.92 -17.51 -10.01
CA ASP A 29 8.21 -17.95 -8.63
C ASP A 29 9.41 -18.91 -8.56
N ALA A 30 9.91 -19.19 -7.35
CA ALA A 30 11.05 -20.07 -7.15
C ALA A 30 10.78 -21.49 -7.68
N ALA A 31 9.57 -22.04 -7.50
CA ALA A 31 9.22 -23.39 -7.93
C ALA A 31 9.30 -23.55 -9.45
N THR A 32 8.77 -22.57 -10.19
CA THR A 32 8.78 -22.52 -11.65
C THR A 32 10.20 -22.41 -12.19
N ARG A 33 11.04 -21.56 -11.57
CA ARG A 33 12.46 -21.46 -11.93
C ARG A 33 13.21 -22.77 -11.72
N ARG A 34 13.00 -23.47 -10.59
CA ARG A 34 13.60 -24.80 -10.33
C ARG A 34 13.11 -25.87 -11.31
N ALA A 35 11.83 -25.87 -11.65
CA ALA A 35 11.28 -26.78 -12.64
C ALA A 35 11.90 -26.55 -14.03
N ALA A 36 12.14 -25.29 -14.40
CA ALA A 36 12.84 -24.94 -15.62
C ALA A 36 14.30 -25.43 -15.62
N GLU A 37 15.04 -25.20 -14.53
CA GLU A 37 16.42 -25.72 -14.36
C GLU A 37 16.48 -27.24 -14.53
N ALA A 38 15.55 -27.98 -13.90
CA ALA A 38 15.48 -29.44 -14.02
C ALA A 38 15.19 -29.91 -15.46
N ARG A 39 14.27 -29.23 -16.17
CA ARG A 39 13.97 -29.51 -17.57
C ARG A 39 15.16 -29.22 -18.48
N PHE A 40 15.88 -28.13 -18.26
CA PHE A 40 17.10 -27.82 -19.02
C PHE A 40 18.20 -28.85 -18.75
N ALA A 41 18.39 -29.27 -17.50
CA ALA A 41 19.34 -30.31 -17.14
C ALA A 41 19.02 -31.65 -17.84
N ALA A 42 17.74 -32.03 -17.91
CA ALA A 42 17.30 -33.22 -18.65
C ALA A 42 17.57 -33.13 -20.17
N ALA A 43 17.69 -31.92 -20.71
CA ALA A 43 18.09 -31.64 -22.08
C ALA A 43 19.61 -31.46 -22.27
N GLY A 44 20.42 -31.67 -21.21
CA GLY A 44 21.88 -31.51 -21.25
C GLY A 44 22.36 -30.06 -21.19
N ILE A 45 21.50 -29.12 -20.78
CA ILE A 45 21.81 -27.70 -20.65
C ILE A 45 22.03 -27.38 -19.16
N THR A 46 23.17 -26.77 -18.84
CA THR A 46 23.43 -26.24 -17.49
C THR A 46 22.74 -24.88 -17.36
N ALA A 47 21.65 -24.80 -16.60
CA ALA A 47 20.88 -23.57 -16.45
C ALA A 47 20.86 -23.09 -15.00
N ARG A 48 20.86 -21.76 -14.83
CA ARG A 48 20.50 -21.10 -13.59
C ARG A 48 19.39 -20.09 -13.82
N CYS A 49 18.24 -20.28 -13.19
CA CYS A 49 17.07 -19.43 -13.36
C CYS A 49 16.84 -18.61 -12.08
N ARG A 50 17.02 -17.29 -12.18
CA ARG A 50 16.92 -16.33 -11.08
C ARG A 50 15.71 -15.43 -11.21
N SER A 51 15.34 -14.79 -10.11
CA SER A 51 14.28 -13.79 -10.11
C SER A 51 14.78 -12.48 -10.71
N ALA A 52 14.01 -11.92 -11.64
CA ALA A 52 14.14 -10.51 -12.02
C ALA A 52 13.57 -9.57 -10.94
N TYR A 53 12.65 -10.08 -10.11
CA TYR A 53 12.03 -9.37 -9.00
C TYR A 53 12.82 -9.59 -7.70
N LYS A 54 13.31 -8.50 -7.08
CA LYS A 54 14.10 -8.53 -5.84
C LYS A 54 15.28 -9.51 -5.88
N PRO A 55 16.20 -9.37 -6.85
CA PRO A 55 17.26 -10.34 -7.12
C PRO A 55 18.19 -10.58 -5.91
N LEU A 56 18.48 -9.54 -5.11
CA LEU A 56 19.29 -9.69 -3.91
C LEU A 56 18.58 -10.52 -2.84
N VAL A 57 17.30 -10.26 -2.58
CA VAL A 57 16.50 -11.01 -1.59
C VAL A 57 16.41 -12.47 -2.01
N CYS A 58 16.04 -12.72 -3.26
CA CYS A 58 15.97 -14.07 -3.83
C CYS A 58 17.34 -14.78 -3.78
N ALA A 59 18.44 -14.06 -3.99
CA ALA A 59 19.77 -14.66 -3.90
C ALA A 59 20.10 -15.22 -2.51
N PHE A 60 19.73 -14.50 -1.44
CA PHE A 60 19.85 -15.00 -0.07
C PHE A 60 18.93 -16.19 0.22
N ARG A 61 17.73 -16.21 -0.38
CA ARG A 61 16.76 -17.29 -0.23
C ARG A 61 17.18 -18.57 -0.95
N GLU A 62 17.84 -18.45 -2.11
CA GLU A 62 17.93 -19.55 -3.07
C GLU A 62 19.34 -19.97 -3.48
N GLU A 63 20.36 -19.13 -3.27
CA GLU A 63 21.72 -19.37 -3.79
C GLU A 63 22.79 -19.27 -2.73
N ILE A 64 22.68 -18.28 -1.83
CA ILE A 64 23.67 -18.04 -0.79
C ILE A 64 23.46 -19.03 0.34
N ALA A 65 24.52 -19.71 0.75
CA ALA A 65 24.49 -20.52 1.95
C ALA A 65 24.38 -19.61 3.18
N THR A 66 23.28 -19.70 3.91
CA THR A 66 23.03 -18.87 5.10
C THR A 66 23.40 -19.56 6.42
N GLU A 67 23.61 -20.89 6.38
CA GLU A 67 24.10 -21.63 7.55
C GLU A 67 25.49 -21.15 7.97
N GLY A 68 25.62 -20.74 9.23
CA GLY A 68 26.86 -20.21 9.79
C GLY A 68 27.27 -18.83 9.25
N LEU A 69 26.42 -18.15 8.48
CA LEU A 69 26.68 -16.79 8.00
C LEU A 69 26.56 -15.78 9.14
N ILE A 70 27.64 -15.08 9.45
CA ILE A 70 27.70 -14.12 10.58
C ILE A 70 27.75 -12.67 10.11
N ALA A 71 28.20 -12.40 8.89
CA ALA A 71 28.20 -11.05 8.33
C ALA A 71 28.03 -11.04 6.81
N ALA A 72 27.29 -10.05 6.32
CA ALA A 72 27.11 -9.75 4.91
C ALA A 72 27.35 -8.25 4.66
N GLU A 73 28.48 -7.94 4.04
CA GLU A 73 28.78 -6.58 3.56
C GLU A 73 28.32 -6.48 2.11
N ILE A 74 27.38 -5.56 1.85
CA ILE A 74 26.69 -5.43 0.57
C ILE A 74 26.95 -4.03 0.01
N THR A 75 27.64 -3.98 -1.12
CA THR A 75 27.74 -2.76 -1.93
C THR A 75 26.60 -2.76 -2.94
N TYR A 76 25.61 -1.88 -2.77
CA TYR A 76 24.47 -1.79 -3.67
C TYR A 76 24.75 -0.85 -4.85
N PRO A 77 24.22 -1.14 -6.05
CA PRO A 77 24.46 -0.32 -7.23
C PRO A 77 23.76 1.04 -7.10
N VAL A 78 24.36 2.07 -7.68
CA VAL A 78 23.75 3.39 -7.85
C VAL A 78 23.73 3.70 -9.34
N HIS A 79 22.54 3.91 -9.88
CA HIS A 79 22.36 4.20 -11.31
C HIS A 79 21.81 5.62 -11.50
N PRO A 80 22.37 6.46 -12.41
CA PRO A 80 21.94 7.86 -12.60
C PRO A 80 20.45 8.05 -12.94
N ALA A 81 19.84 7.07 -13.59
CA ALA A 81 18.40 7.05 -13.91
C ALA A 81 17.48 6.52 -12.79
N ALA A 82 17.96 6.42 -11.55
CA ALA A 82 17.17 5.98 -10.39
C ALA A 82 17.51 6.81 -9.14
N ALA A 83 16.60 6.82 -8.15
CA ALA A 83 16.90 7.42 -6.85
C ALA A 83 18.14 6.75 -6.22
N PRO A 84 19.09 7.51 -5.62
CA PRO A 84 20.37 6.96 -5.16
C PRO A 84 20.27 5.81 -4.15
N ARG A 85 19.16 5.73 -3.40
CA ARG A 85 18.90 4.69 -2.40
C ARG A 85 17.94 3.61 -2.89
N ARG A 86 17.53 3.61 -4.17
CA ARG A 86 16.54 2.64 -4.68
C ARG A 86 16.97 1.20 -4.41
N PHE A 87 18.19 0.81 -4.80
CA PHE A 87 18.67 -0.56 -4.62
C PHE A 87 18.96 -0.91 -3.15
N LEU A 88 19.16 0.08 -2.27
CA LEU A 88 19.14 -0.16 -0.84
C LEU A 88 17.73 -0.52 -0.36
N LEU A 89 16.71 0.20 -0.85
CA LEU A 89 15.30 -0.08 -0.51
C LEU A 89 14.87 -1.47 -1.00
N GLU A 90 15.24 -1.86 -2.22
CA GLU A 90 14.95 -3.20 -2.77
C GLU A 90 15.51 -4.37 -1.93
N SER A 91 16.49 -4.09 -1.06
CA SER A 91 17.07 -5.07 -0.15
C SER A 91 16.21 -5.35 1.09
N TYR A 92 15.16 -4.56 1.32
CA TYR A 92 14.18 -4.83 2.36
C TYR A 92 13.49 -6.19 2.10
N PRO A 93 13.19 -7.02 3.12
CA PRO A 93 13.51 -6.88 4.54
C PRO A 93 14.73 -7.73 4.97
N LEU A 94 15.79 -7.86 4.15
CA LEU A 94 16.87 -8.85 4.35
C LEU A 94 17.45 -8.93 5.77
N SER A 95 17.69 -7.79 6.42
CA SER A 95 18.27 -7.75 7.76
C SER A 95 17.35 -8.37 8.82
N ALA A 96 16.04 -8.36 8.59
CA ALA A 96 15.06 -9.01 9.45
C ALA A 96 14.88 -10.51 9.16
N LEU A 97 15.14 -10.94 7.92
CA LEU A 97 15.06 -12.36 7.53
C LEU A 97 16.19 -13.20 8.14
N TYR A 98 17.34 -12.58 8.41
CA TYR A 98 18.52 -13.24 8.96
C TYR A 98 19.06 -12.46 10.18
N PRO A 99 18.35 -12.51 11.33
CA PRO A 99 18.67 -11.68 12.50
C PRO A 99 20.04 -11.97 13.13
N GLU A 100 20.57 -13.17 12.91
CA GLU A 100 21.90 -13.59 13.40
C GLU A 100 23.06 -13.13 12.49
N THR A 101 22.75 -12.53 11.33
CA THR A 101 23.74 -12.02 10.38
C THR A 101 23.85 -10.51 10.48
N ALA A 102 25.06 -9.99 10.68
CA ALA A 102 25.31 -8.56 10.62
C ALA A 102 25.31 -8.06 9.16
N PHE A 103 24.32 -7.25 8.79
CA PHE A 103 24.27 -6.60 7.47
C PHE A 103 24.90 -5.21 7.51
N THR A 104 25.72 -4.91 6.51
CA THR A 104 26.23 -3.55 6.27
C THR A 104 26.02 -3.21 4.80
N PHE A 105 25.43 -2.04 4.55
CA PHE A 105 25.14 -1.57 3.19
C PHE A 105 25.99 -0.35 2.84
N THR A 106 26.58 -0.35 1.66
CA THR A 106 27.38 0.77 1.14
C THR A 106 26.98 1.08 -0.30
N ALA A 107 26.88 2.35 -0.66
CA ALA A 107 26.62 2.75 -2.04
C ALA A 107 27.85 2.51 -2.93
N ALA A 108 27.68 1.89 -4.08
CA ALA A 108 28.67 1.93 -5.15
C ALA A 108 28.78 3.35 -5.75
N PRO A 109 29.90 3.70 -6.42
CA PRO A 109 29.93 4.85 -7.32
C PRO A 109 28.82 4.75 -8.37
N ALA A 110 28.26 5.90 -8.76
CA ALA A 110 27.21 5.94 -9.78
C ALA A 110 27.74 5.39 -11.12
N SER A 111 26.98 4.50 -11.75
CA SER A 111 27.33 3.83 -13.01
C SER A 111 26.10 3.60 -13.89
N GLU A 112 26.29 3.66 -15.21
CA GLU A 112 25.27 3.28 -16.21
C GLU A 112 25.36 1.80 -16.63
N GLU A 113 26.29 1.05 -16.03
CA GLU A 113 26.37 -0.40 -16.22
C GLU A 113 25.13 -1.11 -15.67
N ILE A 114 24.92 -2.36 -16.11
CA ILE A 114 23.84 -3.19 -15.59
C ILE A 114 24.00 -3.29 -14.06
N PRO A 115 22.98 -2.93 -13.27
CA PRO A 115 23.09 -2.93 -11.82
C PRO A 115 23.48 -4.30 -11.28
N ALA A 116 24.43 -4.34 -10.35
CA ALA A 116 24.82 -5.54 -9.64
C ALA A 116 25.22 -5.21 -8.19
N TYR A 117 24.79 -6.05 -7.26
CA TYR A 117 25.23 -5.99 -5.86
C TYR A 117 26.56 -6.73 -5.72
N GLN A 118 27.52 -6.12 -5.02
CA GLN A 118 28.77 -6.80 -4.66
C GLN A 118 28.72 -7.20 -3.20
N LEU A 119 29.01 -8.47 -2.91
CA LEU A 119 28.86 -9.08 -1.60
C LEU A 119 30.21 -9.56 -1.09
N ARG A 120 30.46 -9.34 0.20
CA ARG A 120 31.45 -10.07 1.00
C ARG A 120 30.72 -10.78 2.13
N LEU A 121 30.77 -12.10 2.11
CA LEU A 121 30.10 -12.99 3.04
C LEU A 121 31.12 -13.59 3.99
N THR A 122 30.87 -13.51 5.30
CA THR A 122 31.77 -14.06 6.32
C THR A 122 31.03 -15.09 7.17
N TYR A 123 31.64 -16.25 7.35
CA TYR A 123 31.07 -17.40 8.05
C TYR A 123 31.80 -17.64 9.38
N GLN A 124 31.12 -18.32 10.30
CA GLN A 124 31.62 -18.65 11.64
C GLN A 124 32.89 -19.51 11.62
N ASP A 125 33.08 -20.32 10.58
CA ASP A 125 34.28 -21.15 10.37
C ASP A 125 35.50 -20.35 9.90
N GLY A 126 35.37 -19.03 9.72
CA GLY A 126 36.41 -18.12 9.23
C GLY A 126 36.47 -18.01 7.71
N ARG A 127 35.62 -18.73 6.97
CA ARG A 127 35.52 -18.60 5.51
C ARG A 127 34.98 -17.22 5.14
N SER A 128 35.60 -16.61 4.12
CA SER A 128 35.11 -15.38 3.48
C SER A 128 34.94 -15.61 1.99
N LEU A 129 33.78 -15.25 1.44
CA LEU A 129 33.43 -15.42 0.04
C LEU A 129 33.01 -14.09 -0.57
N GLY A 130 33.58 -13.77 -1.74
CA GLY A 130 33.09 -12.69 -2.59
C GLY A 130 32.02 -13.24 -3.54
N ALA A 131 30.93 -12.50 -3.73
CA ALA A 131 29.89 -12.82 -4.71
C ALA A 131 29.37 -11.56 -5.39
N SER A 132 28.77 -11.73 -6.57
CA SER A 132 28.10 -10.68 -7.32
C SER A 132 26.68 -11.14 -7.64
N VAL A 133 25.69 -10.31 -7.34
CA VAL A 133 24.28 -10.58 -7.67
C VAL A 133 23.82 -9.56 -8.71
N LEU A 134 23.67 -10.00 -9.96
CA LEU A 134 23.17 -9.17 -11.05
C LEU A 134 21.70 -8.81 -10.81
N ALA A 135 21.35 -7.55 -11.05
CA ALA A 135 20.00 -7.01 -10.97
C ALA A 135 19.62 -6.34 -12.31
N PRO A 136 19.30 -7.14 -13.35
CA PRO A 136 19.02 -6.61 -14.68
C PRO A 136 17.88 -5.61 -14.66
N ASN A 137 18.16 -4.42 -15.20
CA ASN A 137 17.20 -3.35 -15.35
C ASN A 137 17.34 -2.76 -16.75
N ARG A 138 16.24 -2.20 -17.27
CA ARG A 138 16.24 -1.45 -18.54
C ARG A 138 15.70 -0.04 -18.32
N GLN A 139 16.26 0.92 -19.06
CA GLN A 139 15.70 2.25 -19.15
C GLN A 139 14.57 2.27 -20.17
N HIS A 140 13.42 2.86 -19.82
CA HIS A 140 12.32 3.08 -20.73
C HIS A 140 11.46 4.28 -20.29
N LYS A 141 10.51 4.68 -21.14
CA LYS A 141 9.46 5.62 -20.74
C LYS A 141 8.32 4.86 -20.07
N ASP A 142 7.78 5.42 -19.00
CA ASP A 142 6.59 4.92 -18.34
C ASP A 142 5.28 5.54 -18.89
N TYR A 143 4.17 5.24 -18.24
CA TYR A 143 2.83 5.73 -18.58
C TYR A 143 2.51 7.13 -18.06
N SER A 144 3.48 7.82 -17.45
CA SER A 144 3.46 9.28 -17.28
C SER A 144 4.25 10.00 -18.39
N GLY A 145 5.18 9.30 -19.05
CA GLY A 145 6.10 9.82 -20.07
C GLY A 145 7.51 10.10 -19.54
N GLY A 146 7.75 9.87 -18.25
CA GLY A 146 9.04 9.99 -17.59
C GLY A 146 9.96 8.82 -17.91
N MET A 147 11.27 9.08 -17.93
CA MET A 147 12.27 8.02 -18.02
C MET A 147 12.40 7.33 -16.68
N VAL A 148 12.30 6.00 -16.67
CA VAL A 148 12.47 5.14 -15.50
C VAL A 148 13.46 4.04 -15.80
N LEU A 149 14.08 3.52 -14.74
CA LEU A 149 14.89 2.31 -14.75
C LEU A 149 14.08 1.21 -14.05
N SER A 150 13.70 0.16 -14.76
CA SER A 150 12.83 -0.91 -14.23
C SER A 150 13.52 -2.26 -14.31
N PRO A 151 13.33 -3.18 -13.34
CA PRO A 151 13.74 -4.57 -13.50
C PRO A 151 13.17 -5.15 -14.80
N CYS A 152 13.93 -6.02 -15.44
CA CYS A 152 13.51 -6.65 -16.70
C CYS A 152 13.97 -8.10 -16.78
N GLY A 153 13.32 -8.86 -17.64
CA GLY A 153 13.82 -10.17 -18.00
C GLY A 153 15.18 -10.09 -18.69
N TRP A 154 16.04 -11.04 -18.39
CA TRP A 154 17.42 -11.06 -18.88
C TRP A 154 17.90 -12.48 -19.12
N MET A 155 18.80 -12.64 -20.09
CA MET A 155 19.42 -13.92 -20.37
C MET A 155 20.90 -13.73 -20.67
N VAL A 156 21.74 -14.51 -20.00
CA VAL A 156 23.16 -14.64 -20.31
C VAL A 156 23.39 -15.98 -21.00
N GLN A 157 23.91 -15.94 -22.21
CA GLN A 157 24.29 -17.11 -23.00
C GLN A 157 25.69 -16.89 -23.58
N GLU A 158 26.59 -17.88 -23.43
CA GLU A 158 27.98 -17.77 -23.91
C GLU A 158 28.70 -16.50 -23.41
N GLY A 159 28.42 -16.09 -22.17
CA GLY A 159 28.98 -14.90 -21.54
C GLY A 159 28.41 -13.57 -22.05
N ARG A 160 27.38 -13.58 -22.90
CA ARG A 160 26.71 -12.38 -23.42
C ARG A 160 25.32 -12.24 -22.81
N GLY A 161 25.09 -11.13 -22.11
CA GLY A 161 23.79 -10.76 -21.58
C GLY A 161 22.95 -9.99 -22.60
N ALA A 162 21.66 -10.31 -22.69
CA ALA A 162 20.68 -9.54 -23.44
C ALA A 162 19.31 -9.56 -22.72
N ALA A 163 18.48 -8.56 -23.04
CA ALA A 163 17.11 -8.51 -22.55
C ALA A 163 16.31 -9.71 -23.07
N LEU A 164 15.50 -10.28 -22.18
CA LEU A 164 14.56 -11.36 -22.47
C LEU A 164 13.17 -10.84 -22.11
N GLU A 165 12.31 -10.59 -23.10
CA GLU A 165 10.93 -10.20 -22.80
C GLU A 165 10.20 -11.38 -22.15
N THR A 166 9.67 -11.15 -20.95
CA THR A 166 8.91 -12.16 -20.22
C THR A 166 7.41 -12.07 -20.52
N ASP A 167 6.67 -13.16 -20.28
CA ASP A 167 5.21 -13.19 -20.36
C ASP A 167 4.57 -12.21 -19.38
N TYR A 168 5.16 -12.02 -18.19
CA TYR A 168 4.76 -10.99 -17.22
C TYR A 168 4.83 -9.57 -17.83
N GLU A 169 5.97 -9.20 -18.43
CA GLU A 169 6.14 -7.91 -19.10
C GLU A 169 5.21 -7.77 -20.33
N ALA A 170 5.11 -8.82 -21.14
CA ALA A 170 4.30 -8.82 -22.36
C ALA A 170 2.79 -8.71 -22.07
N LEU A 171 2.28 -9.37 -21.01
CA LEU A 171 0.90 -9.23 -20.55
C LEU A 171 0.60 -7.77 -20.18
N PHE A 172 1.46 -7.18 -19.35
CA PHE A 172 1.31 -5.80 -18.92
C PHE A 172 1.34 -4.83 -20.10
N HIS A 173 2.39 -4.88 -20.93
CA HIS A 173 2.56 -3.95 -22.04
C HIS A 173 1.45 -4.07 -23.08
N SER A 174 1.03 -5.29 -23.45
CA SER A 174 -0.02 -5.48 -24.43
C SER A 174 -1.39 -4.95 -23.95
N ALA A 175 -1.74 -5.19 -22.68
CA ALA A 175 -2.96 -4.63 -22.09
C ALA A 175 -2.90 -3.10 -21.99
N MET A 176 -1.79 -2.53 -21.53
CA MET A 176 -1.62 -1.09 -21.44
C MET A 176 -1.67 -0.41 -22.82
N THR A 177 -1.05 -0.99 -23.85
CA THR A 177 -1.14 -0.49 -25.23
C THR A 177 -2.58 -0.52 -25.75
N ALA A 178 -3.33 -1.59 -25.48
CA ALA A 178 -4.72 -1.68 -25.89
C ALA A 178 -5.61 -0.64 -25.19
N ILE A 179 -5.37 -0.37 -23.90
CA ILE A 179 -6.08 0.64 -23.12
C ILE A 179 -5.74 2.06 -23.60
N GLU A 180 -4.46 2.37 -23.79
CA GLU A 180 -4.01 3.68 -24.28
C GLU A 180 -4.53 3.97 -25.70
N GLY A 181 -4.70 2.94 -26.54
CA GLY A 181 -5.25 3.05 -27.88
C GLY A 181 -6.78 3.18 -27.97
N HIS A 182 -7.51 3.05 -26.85
CA HIS A 182 -8.97 3.16 -26.83
C HIS A 182 -9.45 4.62 -26.71
N ASP A 183 -10.57 4.95 -27.37
CA ASP A 183 -11.20 6.27 -27.25
C ASP A 183 -12.17 6.31 -26.08
N TRP A 184 -11.71 6.87 -24.96
CA TRP A 184 -12.43 6.90 -23.69
C TRP A 184 -13.43 8.05 -23.52
N GLY A 185 -13.57 8.97 -24.49
CA GLY A 185 -14.45 10.13 -24.33
C GLY A 185 -14.03 11.09 -23.20
N GLN A 186 -15.02 11.66 -22.49
CA GLN A 186 -14.83 12.68 -21.44
C GLN A 186 -14.85 12.06 -20.03
N GLU A 187 -14.43 12.84 -19.03
CA GLU A 187 -14.41 12.45 -17.61
C GLU A 187 -15.84 12.51 -16.99
N PRO A 188 -16.32 11.46 -16.27
CA PRO A 188 -15.69 10.15 -16.06
C PRO A 188 -15.74 9.27 -17.31
N CYS A 189 -14.64 8.57 -17.58
CA CYS A 189 -14.42 7.83 -18.83
C CYS A 189 -15.17 6.49 -18.86
N PHE A 190 -15.33 5.85 -17.71
CA PHE A 190 -16.00 4.56 -17.58
C PHE A 190 -16.56 4.38 -16.17
N GLU A 191 -17.43 3.38 -16.02
CA GLU A 191 -17.90 2.90 -14.72
C GLU A 191 -16.83 2.01 -14.07
N GLU A 192 -16.57 0.84 -14.65
CA GLU A 192 -15.47 -0.04 -14.23
C GLU A 192 -14.63 -0.47 -15.46
N LEU A 193 -13.31 -0.26 -15.38
CA LEU A 193 -12.31 -0.85 -16.26
C LEU A 193 -11.68 -2.05 -15.55
N ASN A 194 -12.13 -3.25 -15.92
CA ASN A 194 -11.61 -4.49 -15.39
C ASN A 194 -10.42 -5.00 -16.21
N ILE A 195 -9.37 -5.42 -15.52
CA ILE A 195 -8.18 -6.07 -16.07
C ILE A 195 -8.03 -7.42 -15.36
N ALA A 196 -8.67 -8.46 -15.91
CA ALA A 196 -8.58 -9.81 -15.36
C ALA A 196 -7.33 -10.50 -15.90
N VAL A 197 -6.42 -10.88 -15.00
CA VAL A 197 -5.14 -11.52 -15.33
C VAL A 197 -5.05 -12.88 -14.69
N THR A 198 -4.56 -13.86 -15.44
CA THR A 198 -4.04 -15.12 -14.90
C THR A 198 -2.53 -15.09 -15.01
N HIS A 199 -1.82 -15.33 -13.90
CA HIS A 199 -0.36 -15.40 -13.86
C HIS A 199 0.08 -16.65 -13.08
N PRO A 200 1.09 -17.42 -13.54
CA PRO A 200 1.46 -18.69 -12.90
C PRO A 200 2.13 -18.57 -11.54
N ALA A 201 2.86 -17.48 -11.27
CA ALA A 201 3.65 -17.37 -10.05
C ALA A 201 2.77 -17.36 -8.80
N GLY A 202 3.16 -18.18 -7.81
CA GLY A 202 2.60 -18.16 -6.47
C GLY A 202 3.32 -17.16 -5.55
N ASP A 203 2.61 -16.73 -4.51
CA ASP A 203 3.15 -15.86 -3.48
C ASP A 203 4.05 -16.64 -2.51
N GLU A 204 5.19 -16.06 -2.11
CA GLU A 204 6.08 -16.63 -1.08
C GLU A 204 6.04 -15.79 0.20
N ASP A 205 5.57 -16.38 1.29
CA ASP A 205 5.67 -15.79 2.63
C ASP A 205 7.15 -15.75 3.08
N LEU A 206 7.65 -14.56 3.39
CA LEU A 206 9.04 -14.38 3.80
C LEU A 206 9.30 -14.74 5.27
N GLY A 207 8.25 -14.97 6.06
CA GLY A 207 8.36 -15.35 7.48
C GLY A 207 8.68 -14.18 8.41
N TYR A 208 8.51 -12.94 7.96
CA TYR A 208 8.69 -11.74 8.77
C TYR A 208 7.52 -10.77 8.59
N GLY A 209 6.82 -10.43 9.66
CA GLY A 209 5.70 -9.50 9.60
C GLY A 209 4.61 -9.99 8.63
N ASP A 210 4.15 -9.10 7.76
CA ASP A 210 3.26 -9.45 6.63
C ASP A 210 4.00 -9.52 5.28
N GLU A 211 5.34 -9.55 5.30
CA GLU A 211 6.15 -9.50 4.09
C GLU A 211 5.97 -10.72 3.20
N VAL A 212 5.67 -10.45 1.94
CA VAL A 212 5.40 -11.45 0.90
C VAL A 212 6.13 -11.08 -0.39
N LEU A 213 6.72 -12.07 -1.06
CA LEU A 213 7.13 -11.92 -2.45
C LEU A 213 5.94 -12.27 -3.34
N SER A 214 5.21 -11.24 -3.79
CA SER A 214 4.05 -11.42 -4.67
C SER A 214 4.23 -10.69 -6.00
N LEU A 215 4.41 -11.47 -7.07
CA LEU A 215 4.33 -10.94 -8.44
C LEU A 215 2.90 -10.57 -8.82
N ALA A 216 1.90 -11.25 -8.25
CA ALA A 216 0.50 -10.95 -8.50
C ALA A 216 0.10 -9.58 -7.94
N GLU A 217 0.50 -9.26 -6.71
CA GLU A 217 0.29 -7.96 -6.11
C GLU A 217 1.08 -6.87 -6.85
N ALA A 218 2.36 -7.11 -7.13
CA ALA A 218 3.19 -6.17 -7.89
C ALA A 218 2.56 -5.82 -9.26
N LEU A 219 1.96 -6.80 -9.93
CA LEU A 219 1.25 -6.59 -11.20
C LEU A 219 -0.06 -5.83 -11.03
N HIS A 220 -0.80 -6.10 -9.95
CA HIS A 220 -2.00 -5.33 -9.59
C HIS A 220 -1.64 -3.85 -9.45
N GLU A 221 -0.60 -3.56 -8.67
CA GLU A 221 -0.12 -2.21 -8.38
C GLU A 221 0.44 -1.52 -9.62
N ASP A 222 1.19 -2.24 -10.46
CA ASP A 222 1.66 -1.73 -11.76
C ASP A 222 0.48 -1.33 -12.66
N PHE A 223 -0.51 -2.22 -12.86
CA PHE A 223 -1.69 -1.88 -13.66
C PHE A 223 -2.44 -0.67 -13.09
N TYR A 224 -2.71 -0.67 -11.79
CA TYR A 224 -3.52 0.36 -11.18
C TYR A 224 -2.90 1.74 -11.35
N PHE A 225 -1.67 1.93 -10.89
CA PHE A 225 -1.04 3.23 -10.90
C PHE A 225 -0.56 3.66 -12.30
N SER A 226 -0.14 2.74 -13.16
CA SER A 226 0.20 3.11 -14.55
C SER A 226 -1.03 3.54 -15.34
N LEU A 227 -2.21 3.00 -15.04
CA LEU A 227 -3.45 3.48 -15.64
C LEU A 227 -3.85 4.85 -15.11
N LEU A 228 -3.68 5.13 -13.80
CA LEU A 228 -3.86 6.48 -13.28
C LEU A 228 -2.95 7.50 -14.00
N GLU A 229 -1.67 7.17 -14.18
CA GLU A 229 -0.72 8.01 -14.92
C GLU A 229 -1.15 8.22 -16.39
N CYS A 230 -1.60 7.14 -17.05
CA CYS A 230 -2.11 7.18 -18.42
C CYS A 230 -3.31 8.12 -18.55
N PHE A 231 -4.30 8.00 -17.66
CA PHE A 231 -5.50 8.84 -17.66
C PHE A 231 -5.21 10.28 -17.26
N GLN A 232 -4.29 10.53 -16.31
CA GLN A 232 -3.81 11.89 -15.98
C GLN A 232 -3.27 12.58 -17.23
N ARG A 233 -2.36 11.91 -17.94
CA ARG A 233 -1.78 12.47 -19.17
C ARG A 233 -2.84 12.70 -20.25
N ARG A 234 -3.72 11.72 -20.45
CA ARG A 234 -4.79 11.80 -21.45
C ARG A 234 -5.73 12.99 -21.19
N LEU A 235 -6.10 13.20 -19.93
CA LEU A 235 -7.02 14.27 -19.51
C LEU A 235 -6.30 15.61 -19.27
N GLY A 236 -4.98 15.69 -19.48
CA GLY A 236 -4.20 16.89 -19.28
C GLY A 236 -4.06 17.31 -17.81
N LYS A 237 -4.26 16.39 -16.86
CA LYS A 237 -4.07 16.63 -15.42
C LYS A 237 -2.59 16.52 -15.05
N PRO A 238 -2.11 17.29 -14.04
CA PRO A 238 -0.75 17.15 -13.54
C PRO A 238 -0.52 15.77 -12.93
N ALA A 239 0.75 15.34 -12.91
CA ALA A 239 1.14 14.08 -12.26
C ALA A 239 0.75 14.11 -10.77
N GLY A 240 0.11 13.05 -10.31
CA GLY A 240 -0.36 12.95 -8.92
C GLY A 240 -1.65 13.74 -8.62
N ALA A 241 -2.37 14.20 -9.65
CA ALA A 241 -3.70 14.80 -9.48
C ALA A 241 -4.66 13.83 -8.77
N ARG A 242 -5.09 14.21 -7.55
CA ARG A 242 -5.99 13.42 -6.68
C ARG A 242 -7.48 13.66 -6.97
N ASP A 243 -7.79 14.61 -7.83
CA ASP A 243 -9.13 14.90 -8.37
C ASP A 243 -9.39 14.21 -9.73
N LEU A 244 -8.49 13.32 -10.16
CA LEU A 244 -8.67 12.52 -11.38
C LEU A 244 -9.86 11.58 -11.23
N ARG A 245 -10.76 11.55 -12.20
CA ARG A 245 -12.00 10.76 -12.19
C ARG A 245 -12.12 9.87 -13.43
N PRO A 246 -11.21 8.93 -13.70
CA PRO A 246 -11.32 8.11 -14.90
C PRO A 246 -12.49 7.10 -14.82
N GLY A 247 -12.95 6.77 -13.61
CA GLY A 247 -13.77 5.60 -13.30
C GLY A 247 -13.01 4.61 -12.42
N GLN A 248 -13.65 3.50 -12.07
CA GLN A 248 -13.05 2.48 -11.22
C GLN A 248 -12.10 1.58 -12.03
N ILE A 249 -10.79 1.67 -11.79
CA ILE A 249 -9.79 0.80 -12.42
C ILE A 249 -9.61 -0.43 -11.54
N VAL A 250 -9.82 -1.64 -12.08
CA VAL A 250 -9.79 -2.87 -11.30
C VAL A 250 -8.92 -3.95 -11.94
N PRO A 251 -7.66 -4.09 -11.49
CA PRO A 251 -6.85 -5.26 -11.75
C PRO A 251 -7.31 -6.45 -10.89
N GLU A 252 -7.72 -7.54 -11.52
CA GLU A 252 -8.07 -8.81 -10.86
C GLU A 252 -7.03 -9.85 -11.25
N ILE A 253 -5.99 -10.00 -10.43
CA ILE A 253 -4.87 -10.91 -10.71
C ILE A 253 -5.11 -12.22 -9.97
N ARG A 254 -5.11 -13.34 -10.70
CA ARG A 254 -5.33 -14.68 -10.14
C ARG A 254 -4.21 -15.62 -10.54
N GLN A 255 -3.92 -16.58 -9.67
CA GLN A 255 -2.98 -17.63 -10.00
C GLN A 255 -3.59 -18.62 -11.01
N GLY A 256 -2.81 -19.02 -12.01
CA GLY A 256 -3.17 -20.11 -12.91
C GLY A 256 -2.09 -20.41 -13.96
N GLU A 257 -2.13 -21.60 -14.55
CA GLU A 257 -1.03 -22.15 -15.35
C GLU A 257 -0.69 -21.34 -16.61
N MET A 258 -1.71 -20.76 -17.27
CA MET A 258 -1.56 -20.08 -18.55
C MET A 258 -1.63 -18.56 -18.38
N PRO A 259 -0.53 -17.83 -18.64
CA PRO A 259 -0.51 -16.38 -18.59
C PRO A 259 -1.54 -15.80 -19.56
N SER A 260 -2.51 -15.03 -19.05
CA SER A 260 -3.54 -14.41 -19.88
C SER A 260 -4.03 -13.10 -19.28
N VAL A 261 -4.52 -12.21 -20.14
CA VAL A 261 -5.15 -10.95 -19.72
C VAL A 261 -6.39 -10.69 -20.55
N ARG A 262 -7.44 -10.22 -19.88
CA ARG A 262 -8.69 -9.77 -20.48
C ARG A 262 -9.05 -8.40 -19.92
N VAL A 263 -9.13 -7.41 -20.79
CA VAL A 263 -9.54 -6.04 -20.48
C VAL A 263 -10.99 -5.85 -20.90
N ALA A 264 -11.84 -5.40 -19.98
CA ALA A 264 -13.26 -5.19 -20.26
C ALA A 264 -13.86 -4.02 -19.49
N LEU A 265 -14.81 -3.32 -20.11
CA LEU A 265 -15.71 -2.40 -19.43
C LEU A 265 -16.87 -3.16 -18.79
N ARG A 266 -17.14 -2.86 -17.53
CA ARG A 266 -18.25 -3.39 -16.75
C ARG A 266 -19.06 -2.23 -16.14
N PRO A 267 -20.37 -2.43 -15.91
CA PRO A 267 -21.12 -1.48 -15.08
C PRO A 267 -20.63 -1.54 -13.64
N LEU A 268 -20.82 -0.46 -12.90
CA LEU A 268 -20.54 -0.41 -11.46
C LEU A 268 -21.41 -1.43 -10.73
N GLU A 269 -20.76 -2.23 -9.90
CA GLU A 269 -21.47 -3.17 -9.04
C GLU A 269 -22.14 -2.40 -7.90
N ALA A 270 -23.48 -2.33 -7.91
CA ALA A 270 -24.27 -1.55 -6.94
C ALA A 270 -24.97 -2.40 -5.86
N VAL A 271 -25.05 -3.72 -6.04
CA VAL A 271 -25.94 -4.60 -5.24
C VAL A 271 -25.19 -5.52 -4.28
N SER A 272 -23.97 -5.93 -4.61
CA SER A 272 -23.20 -6.81 -3.74
C SER A 272 -22.81 -6.09 -2.45
N VAL A 273 -23.08 -6.77 -1.33
CA VAL A 273 -22.84 -6.32 0.03
C VAL A 273 -22.36 -7.53 0.82
N SER A 274 -21.19 -7.42 1.45
CA SER A 274 -20.72 -8.47 2.35
C SER A 274 -21.58 -8.51 3.62
N ASP A 275 -21.88 -9.72 4.11
CA ASP A 275 -22.84 -9.94 5.20
C ASP A 275 -22.30 -10.72 6.42
N HIS A 276 -21.05 -11.17 6.38
CA HIS A 276 -20.47 -11.95 7.49
C HIS A 276 -20.41 -11.14 8.79
N LEU A 277 -20.59 -11.82 9.91
CA LEU A 277 -20.51 -11.19 11.23
C LEU A 277 -19.40 -11.82 12.07
N GLN A 278 -18.78 -11.02 12.93
CA GLN A 278 -17.82 -11.44 13.95
C GLN A 278 -17.97 -10.58 15.20
N ASP A 279 -17.35 -10.98 16.33
CA ASP A 279 -17.28 -10.11 17.50
C ASP A 279 -16.41 -8.88 17.19
N LEU A 280 -16.95 -7.67 17.44
CA LEU A 280 -16.26 -6.41 17.18
C LEU A 280 -14.97 -6.26 18.02
N GLU A 281 -14.94 -6.79 19.24
CA GLU A 281 -13.78 -6.65 20.15
C GLU A 281 -12.61 -7.56 19.74
N THR A 282 -12.88 -8.67 19.05
CA THR A 282 -11.87 -9.66 18.66
C THR A 282 -11.77 -9.87 17.15
N ALA A 283 -12.29 -8.92 16.36
CA ALA A 283 -12.36 -9.02 14.90
C ALA A 283 -10.98 -9.33 14.29
N GLY A 284 -10.90 -10.45 13.57
CA GLY A 284 -9.65 -10.94 12.95
C GLY A 284 -9.59 -10.73 11.44
N ARG A 285 -10.60 -10.09 10.86
CA ARG A 285 -10.66 -9.70 9.45
C ARG A 285 -11.50 -8.43 9.31
N ALA A 286 -11.43 -7.77 8.15
CA ALA A 286 -12.30 -6.64 7.85
C ALA A 286 -13.77 -6.95 8.14
N LEU A 287 -14.50 -5.96 8.66
CA LEU A 287 -15.94 -6.09 8.90
C LEU A 287 -16.68 -6.27 7.56
N SER A 288 -17.88 -6.84 7.63
CA SER A 288 -18.78 -6.75 6.49
C SER A 288 -19.50 -5.41 6.49
N GLN A 289 -20.03 -5.00 5.32
CA GLN A 289 -20.83 -3.77 5.25
C GLN A 289 -22.09 -3.88 6.12
N VAL A 290 -22.72 -5.06 6.16
CA VAL A 290 -23.85 -5.33 7.06
C VAL A 290 -23.44 -5.18 8.53
N GLN A 291 -22.25 -5.66 8.90
CA GLN A 291 -21.77 -5.52 10.27
C GLN A 291 -21.49 -4.05 10.62
N ILE A 292 -20.82 -3.29 9.75
CA ILE A 292 -20.56 -1.86 9.99
C ILE A 292 -21.86 -1.10 10.23
N ALA A 293 -22.87 -1.32 9.38
CA ALA A 293 -24.18 -0.70 9.53
C ALA A 293 -24.84 -1.09 10.86
N ARG A 294 -24.79 -2.38 11.23
CA ARG A 294 -25.35 -2.88 12.49
C ARG A 294 -24.68 -2.24 13.72
N GLU A 295 -23.36 -2.17 13.73
CA GLU A 295 -22.60 -1.60 14.85
C GLU A 295 -22.82 -0.09 14.97
N LEU A 296 -22.97 0.62 13.84
CA LEU A 296 -23.33 2.03 13.81
C LEU A 296 -24.74 2.26 14.36
N SER A 297 -25.73 1.47 13.92
CA SER A 297 -27.12 1.59 14.40
C SER A 297 -27.28 1.32 15.90
N ALA A 298 -26.33 0.61 16.52
CA ALA A 298 -26.30 0.38 17.97
C ALA A 298 -25.84 1.60 18.78
N ILE A 299 -25.27 2.63 18.14
CA ILE A 299 -24.86 3.88 18.77
C ILE A 299 -26.05 4.85 18.70
N PRO A 300 -26.59 5.30 19.86
CA PRO A 300 -27.69 6.26 19.86
C PRO A 300 -27.32 7.55 19.13
N GLY A 301 -28.25 8.18 18.42
CA GLY A 301 -27.97 9.45 17.76
C GLY A 301 -28.95 9.75 16.63
N ASP A 302 -28.83 10.98 16.11
CA ASP A 302 -29.54 11.39 14.90
C ASP A 302 -28.76 10.87 13.68
N GLU A 303 -29.44 10.18 12.77
CA GLU A 303 -28.85 9.64 11.55
C GLU A 303 -28.60 10.75 10.51
N LEU A 304 -27.42 10.72 9.89
CA LEU A 304 -27.02 11.54 8.74
C LEU A 304 -26.79 10.61 7.55
N THR A 305 -27.20 11.03 6.36
CA THR A 305 -27.12 10.19 5.16
C THR A 305 -26.58 10.94 3.96
N ALA A 306 -25.74 10.28 3.17
CA ALA A 306 -25.35 10.67 1.82
C ALA A 306 -25.45 9.45 0.88
N ARG A 307 -25.10 9.62 -0.39
CA ARG A 307 -25.08 8.53 -1.38
C ARG A 307 -23.75 8.48 -2.09
N ALA A 308 -23.20 7.27 -2.21
CA ALA A 308 -22.07 7.02 -3.08
C ALA A 308 -22.48 7.06 -4.56
N VAL A 309 -21.50 7.07 -5.45
CA VAL A 309 -21.68 7.13 -6.92
C VAL A 309 -22.55 5.97 -7.42
N SER A 310 -22.39 4.77 -6.88
CA SER A 310 -23.24 3.60 -7.21
C SER A 310 -24.68 3.69 -6.69
N GLY A 311 -24.96 4.66 -5.80
CA GLY A 311 -26.23 4.80 -5.09
C GLY A 311 -26.27 4.18 -3.68
N ARG A 312 -25.20 3.48 -3.26
CA ARG A 312 -25.08 2.94 -1.88
C ARG A 312 -25.23 4.05 -0.83
N SER A 313 -25.87 3.71 0.29
CA SER A 313 -25.99 4.63 1.43
C SER A 313 -24.64 4.84 2.09
N VAL A 314 -24.34 6.09 2.43
CA VAL A 314 -23.25 6.46 3.34
C VAL A 314 -23.90 7.04 4.57
N THR A 315 -23.67 6.43 5.74
CA THR A 315 -24.40 6.74 6.96
C THR A 315 -23.45 7.13 8.07
N ALA A 316 -23.80 8.18 8.81
CA ALA A 316 -23.12 8.62 10.02
C ALA A 316 -24.13 8.90 11.13
N HIS A 317 -23.71 8.82 12.39
CA HIS A 317 -24.56 9.12 13.55
C HIS A 317 -24.02 10.30 14.32
N HIS A 318 -24.88 11.27 14.64
CA HIS A 318 -24.60 12.34 15.59
C HIS A 318 -25.13 11.94 16.97
N HIS A 319 -24.23 11.54 17.87
CA HIS A 319 -24.55 11.28 19.27
C HIS A 319 -24.43 12.57 20.09
N LYS A 320 -25.57 13.12 20.52
CA LYS A 320 -25.61 14.30 21.40
C LYS A 320 -25.12 13.96 22.80
N GLY A 321 -24.32 14.85 23.39
CA GLY A 321 -23.69 14.60 24.69
C GLY A 321 -23.23 15.86 25.40
N ARG A 322 -22.10 15.77 26.08
CA ARG A 322 -21.47 16.86 26.84
C ARG A 322 -19.99 16.98 26.49
N GLY A 323 -19.42 18.14 26.84
CA GLY A 323 -18.01 18.44 26.58
C GLY A 323 -17.80 19.01 25.18
N ARG A 324 -16.54 19.19 24.81
CA ARG A 324 -16.16 19.61 23.44
C ARG A 324 -16.40 18.46 22.48
N SER A 325 -17.10 18.71 21.38
CA SER A 325 -17.41 17.70 20.40
C SER A 325 -16.26 17.40 19.44
N LEU A 326 -16.28 16.19 18.87
CA LEU A 326 -15.39 15.77 17.79
C LEU A 326 -16.14 15.04 16.68
N ILE A 327 -15.54 15.06 15.49
CA ILE A 327 -15.93 14.20 14.37
C ILE A 327 -14.95 13.03 14.32
N ILE A 328 -15.47 11.82 14.12
CA ILE A 328 -14.69 10.58 13.96
C ILE A 328 -15.05 10.01 12.59
N SER A 329 -14.06 9.81 11.72
CA SER A 329 -14.26 9.16 10.42
C SER A 329 -13.32 8.00 10.20
N ALA A 330 -13.75 7.06 9.36
CA ALA A 330 -12.95 5.95 8.88
C ALA A 330 -13.46 5.46 7.51
N GLY A 331 -12.67 4.62 6.86
CA GLY A 331 -13.05 4.00 5.59
C GLY A 331 -13.20 5.01 4.45
N GLN A 332 -12.51 6.16 4.53
CA GLN A 332 -12.33 7.08 3.40
C GLN A 332 -11.56 6.37 2.29
N HIS A 333 -10.47 5.71 2.67
CA HIS A 333 -9.80 4.72 1.84
C HIS A 333 -10.24 3.34 2.32
N ALA A 334 -10.81 2.55 1.42
CA ALA A 334 -11.60 1.40 1.85
C ALA A 334 -10.75 0.15 2.15
N ASN A 335 -9.50 0.14 1.69
CA ASN A 335 -8.50 -0.90 1.96
C ASN A 335 -7.80 -0.74 3.33
N GLU A 336 -8.05 0.35 4.06
CA GLU A 336 -7.48 0.64 5.37
C GLU A 336 -8.40 0.12 6.49
N THR A 337 -8.30 -1.18 6.78
CA THR A 337 -9.40 -1.93 7.42
C THR A 337 -9.44 -1.92 8.95
N SER A 338 -8.37 -1.49 9.63
CA SER A 338 -8.35 -1.39 11.09
C SER A 338 -9.17 -0.20 11.60
N ALA A 339 -9.25 0.86 10.79
CA ALA A 339 -9.88 2.13 11.16
C ALA A 339 -11.40 2.00 11.42
N PRO A 340 -12.22 1.39 10.55
CA PRO A 340 -13.65 1.20 10.83
C PRO A 340 -13.92 0.49 12.16
N ILE A 341 -13.16 -0.57 12.47
CA ILE A 341 -13.30 -1.35 13.70
C ILE A 341 -12.93 -0.49 14.92
N GLY A 342 -11.76 0.16 14.87
CA GLY A 342 -11.27 0.99 15.98
C GLY A 342 -12.20 2.15 16.30
N CYS A 343 -12.69 2.84 15.27
CA CYS A 343 -13.61 3.97 15.41
C CYS A 343 -14.97 3.55 15.99
N LEU A 344 -15.56 2.45 15.52
CA LEU A 344 -16.82 1.93 16.08
C LEU A 344 -16.66 1.56 17.56
N ARG A 345 -15.58 0.85 17.92
CA ARG A 345 -15.30 0.49 19.32
C ARG A 345 -15.11 1.73 20.21
N ALA A 346 -14.41 2.75 19.71
CA ALA A 346 -14.21 3.99 20.46
C ALA A 346 -15.53 4.75 20.61
N ALA A 347 -16.33 4.87 19.55
CA ALA A 347 -17.63 5.53 19.59
C ALA A 347 -18.60 4.87 20.58
N GLN A 348 -18.63 3.53 20.66
CA GLN A 348 -19.41 2.81 21.67
C GLN A 348 -18.98 3.13 23.12
N VAL A 349 -17.69 3.36 23.36
CA VAL A 349 -17.18 3.78 24.67
C VAL A 349 -17.54 5.25 24.96
N LEU A 350 -17.38 6.13 23.97
CA LEU A 350 -17.70 7.55 24.10
C LEU A 350 -19.19 7.80 24.34
N ALA A 351 -20.07 7.05 23.67
CA ALA A 351 -21.52 7.11 23.88
C ALA A 351 -21.88 6.76 25.34
N LYS A 352 -21.29 5.70 25.90
CA LYS A 352 -21.48 5.31 27.31
C LYS A 352 -20.96 6.36 28.30
N ARG A 353 -19.93 7.13 27.91
CA ARG A 353 -19.39 8.25 28.70
C ARG A 353 -20.22 9.54 28.55
N GLY A 354 -21.20 9.57 27.65
CA GLY A 354 -22.04 10.74 27.39
C GLY A 354 -21.33 11.87 26.63
N ALA A 355 -20.31 11.55 25.84
CA ALA A 355 -19.61 12.53 25.00
C ALA A 355 -20.45 12.93 23.78
N GLU A 356 -20.28 14.17 23.31
CA GLU A 356 -20.88 14.63 22.04
C GLU A 356 -19.92 14.35 20.88
N PHE A 357 -20.38 13.64 19.85
CA PHE A 357 -19.57 13.33 18.66
C PHE A 357 -20.41 12.96 17.44
N VAL A 358 -19.80 13.06 16.26
CA VAL A 358 -20.29 12.43 15.03
C VAL A 358 -19.37 11.27 14.64
N ILE A 359 -19.94 10.13 14.23
CA ILE A 359 -19.18 8.98 13.73
C ILE A 359 -19.62 8.61 12.31
N SER A 360 -18.68 8.62 11.37
CA SER A 360 -18.82 8.13 9.98
C SER A 360 -17.84 6.96 9.77
N PRO A 361 -18.24 5.71 10.04
CA PRO A 361 -17.31 4.58 10.12
C PRO A 361 -16.91 4.01 8.76
N LEU A 362 -17.63 4.36 7.70
CA LEU A 362 -17.36 3.94 6.33
C LEU A 362 -17.81 5.01 5.35
N GLU A 363 -16.87 5.85 4.90
CA GLU A 363 -17.18 6.92 3.96
C GLU A 363 -17.17 6.48 2.49
N ASN A 364 -16.35 5.49 2.11
CA ASN A 364 -16.24 5.01 0.72
C ASN A 364 -16.83 3.58 0.58
N PRO A 365 -18.16 3.40 0.56
CA PRO A 365 -18.76 2.07 0.49
C PRO A 365 -18.58 1.39 -0.88
N ASP A 366 -18.30 2.15 -1.94
CA ASP A 366 -18.03 1.61 -3.28
C ASP A 366 -16.63 1.00 -3.36
N GLY A 367 -15.62 1.73 -2.90
CA GLY A 367 -14.28 1.18 -2.69
C GLY A 367 -14.32 -0.02 -1.74
N TYR A 368 -15.16 0.01 -0.70
CA TYR A 368 -15.25 -1.10 0.25
C TYR A 368 -15.86 -2.36 -0.35
N ALA A 369 -16.90 -2.22 -1.17
CA ALA A 369 -17.44 -3.36 -1.92
C ALA A 369 -16.38 -3.95 -2.86
N LEU A 370 -15.60 -3.11 -3.54
CA LEU A 370 -14.48 -3.58 -4.36
C LEU A 370 -13.41 -4.28 -3.51
N HIS A 371 -13.02 -3.72 -2.36
CA HIS A 371 -12.07 -4.35 -1.45
C HIS A 371 -12.54 -5.75 -1.04
N GLN A 372 -13.82 -5.89 -0.65
CA GLN A 372 -14.41 -7.19 -0.29
C GLN A 372 -14.39 -8.20 -1.45
N ARG A 373 -14.54 -7.73 -2.69
CA ARG A 373 -14.40 -8.55 -3.89
C ARG A 373 -12.96 -9.01 -4.11
N LEU A 374 -11.99 -8.12 -3.96
CA LEU A 374 -10.58 -8.42 -4.24
C LEU A 374 -9.92 -9.31 -3.19
N ILE A 375 -10.27 -9.15 -1.90
CA ILE A 375 -9.75 -10.00 -0.82
C ILE A 375 -10.28 -11.44 -0.86
N ALA A 376 -11.30 -11.73 -1.67
CA ALA A 376 -11.81 -13.09 -1.83
C ALA A 376 -10.78 -14.00 -2.51
N ASP A 377 -10.03 -13.45 -3.46
CA ASP A 377 -8.95 -14.17 -4.17
C ASP A 377 -7.59 -13.90 -3.52
N ASN A 378 -7.31 -12.64 -3.16
CA ASN A 378 -6.00 -12.22 -2.66
C ASN A 378 -6.11 -11.47 -1.32
N PRO A 379 -6.33 -12.17 -0.19
CA PRO A 379 -6.62 -11.52 1.09
C PRO A 379 -5.43 -10.76 1.70
N ARG A 380 -4.21 -10.96 1.17
CA ARG A 380 -2.96 -10.34 1.65
C ARG A 380 -2.41 -9.27 0.70
N HIS A 381 -3.19 -8.80 -0.27
CA HIS A 381 -2.74 -7.73 -1.20
C HIS A 381 -3.28 -6.36 -0.80
N MET A 382 -2.52 -5.28 -1.03
CA MET A 382 -2.82 -3.90 -0.59
C MET A 382 -4.13 -3.37 -1.17
N HIS A 383 -4.47 -3.81 -2.40
CA HIS A 383 -5.68 -3.42 -3.11
C HIS A 383 -5.85 -1.90 -3.22
N HIS A 384 -4.82 -1.18 -3.66
CA HIS A 384 -4.94 0.27 -3.88
C HIS A 384 -6.03 0.62 -4.90
N ALA A 385 -6.44 -0.32 -5.76
CA ALA A 385 -7.64 -0.18 -6.59
C ALA A 385 -8.92 0.14 -5.79
N ALA A 386 -8.99 -0.29 -4.52
CA ALA A 386 -10.10 -0.03 -3.61
C ALA A 386 -9.90 1.18 -2.68
N ARG A 387 -8.73 1.85 -2.73
CA ARG A 387 -8.47 3.07 -1.96
C ARG A 387 -9.37 4.22 -2.40
N TYR A 388 -9.55 4.37 -3.72
CA TYR A 388 -10.23 5.51 -4.33
C TYR A 388 -11.74 5.25 -4.49
N THR A 389 -12.49 6.31 -4.81
CA THR A 389 -13.94 6.19 -5.00
C THR A 389 -14.27 5.49 -6.32
N ALA A 390 -15.54 5.20 -6.60
CA ALA A 390 -15.96 4.66 -7.90
C ALA A 390 -15.72 5.63 -9.09
N LEU A 391 -15.53 6.92 -8.83
CA LEU A 391 -15.05 7.85 -9.87
C LEU A 391 -13.54 7.72 -10.10
N GLY A 392 -12.80 7.13 -9.16
CA GLY A 392 -11.34 7.04 -9.16
C GLY A 392 -10.63 8.25 -8.54
N ASP A 393 -11.36 9.24 -8.04
CA ASP A 393 -10.79 10.36 -7.28
C ASP A 393 -10.56 10.01 -5.82
N ASP A 394 -9.73 10.80 -5.18
CA ASP A 394 -9.53 10.77 -3.75
C ASP A 394 -10.66 11.56 -3.08
N LEU A 395 -11.40 10.90 -2.17
CA LEU A 395 -12.55 11.49 -1.51
C LEU A 395 -12.21 12.84 -0.86
N GLU A 396 -11.01 12.99 -0.28
CA GLU A 396 -10.65 14.21 0.42
C GLU A 396 -10.53 15.42 -0.52
N TYR A 397 -10.20 15.20 -1.79
CA TYR A 397 -9.92 16.23 -2.79
C TYR A 397 -11.14 16.62 -3.64
N ARG A 398 -12.32 16.10 -3.30
CA ARG A 398 -13.58 16.50 -3.95
C ARG A 398 -14.11 17.81 -3.36
N HIS A 399 -13.93 18.90 -4.09
CA HIS A 399 -14.33 20.25 -3.66
C HIS A 399 -15.59 20.81 -4.35
N GLU A 400 -16.09 20.14 -5.38
CA GLU A 400 -17.23 20.61 -6.19
C GLU A 400 -18.36 19.58 -6.26
N GLU A 401 -19.59 20.06 -6.47
CA GLU A 401 -20.75 19.22 -6.68
C GLU A 401 -20.67 18.43 -8.01
N PRO A 402 -21.31 17.24 -8.09
CA PRO A 402 -21.98 16.53 -6.99
C PRO A 402 -20.99 15.91 -5.99
N PHE A 403 -21.26 16.06 -4.69
CA PHE A 403 -20.35 15.59 -3.63
C PHE A 403 -20.37 14.07 -3.40
N PHE A 404 -21.44 13.37 -3.78
CA PHE A 404 -21.66 11.95 -3.49
C PHE A 404 -21.28 11.59 -2.04
N GLU A 405 -20.40 10.60 -1.85
CA GLU A 405 -19.98 10.14 -0.54
C GLU A 405 -19.29 11.21 0.32
N LYS A 406 -18.57 12.19 -0.27
CA LYS A 406 -18.03 13.35 0.48
C LYS A 406 -19.13 14.15 1.20
N GLY A 407 -20.36 14.06 0.72
CA GLY A 407 -21.53 14.69 1.33
C GLY A 407 -21.77 14.28 2.79
N ILE A 408 -21.31 13.09 3.22
CA ILE A 408 -21.44 12.69 4.63
C ILE A 408 -20.58 13.55 5.55
N ARG A 409 -19.38 13.95 5.09
CA ARG A 409 -18.45 14.79 5.85
C ARG A 409 -18.97 16.21 5.96
N ILE A 410 -19.49 16.77 4.87
CA ILE A 410 -20.16 18.07 4.85
C ILE A 410 -21.34 18.09 5.83
N SER A 411 -22.15 17.02 5.84
CA SER A 411 -23.29 16.88 6.75
C SER A 411 -22.84 16.76 8.21
N ALA A 412 -21.77 16.03 8.48
CA ALA A 412 -21.19 15.88 9.82
C ALA A 412 -20.67 17.21 10.38
N GLU A 413 -19.93 17.97 9.58
CA GLU A 413 -19.39 19.29 9.95
C GLU A 413 -20.52 20.30 10.22
N ALA A 414 -21.58 20.28 9.40
CA ALA A 414 -22.74 21.14 9.60
C ALA A 414 -23.57 20.75 10.84
N ALA A 415 -23.67 19.46 11.15
CA ALA A 415 -24.46 18.96 12.27
C ALA A 415 -23.77 19.14 13.63
N CYS A 416 -22.44 19.19 13.65
CA CYS A 416 -21.65 19.22 14.88
C CYS A 416 -20.43 20.15 14.73
N PRO A 417 -20.49 21.39 15.26
CA PRO A 417 -19.39 22.37 15.16
C PRO A 417 -18.24 21.98 16.09
N SER A 418 -17.49 20.97 15.66
CA SER A 418 -16.40 20.33 16.41
C SER A 418 -15.10 21.12 16.28
N LEU A 419 -14.25 21.04 17.30
CA LEU A 419 -12.89 21.58 17.24
C LEU A 419 -11.88 20.58 16.66
N LEU A 420 -12.24 19.30 16.67
CA LEU A 420 -11.37 18.20 16.28
C LEU A 420 -12.08 17.24 15.34
N HIS A 421 -11.40 16.87 14.27
CA HIS A 421 -11.73 15.75 13.41
C HIS A 421 -10.65 14.68 13.56
N VAL A 422 -11.02 13.49 14.03
CA VAL A 422 -10.15 12.31 14.05
C VAL A 422 -10.47 11.48 12.81
N ASN A 423 -9.59 11.55 11.81
CA ASN A 423 -9.72 10.85 10.56
C ASN A 423 -8.81 9.62 10.54
N CYS A 424 -9.38 8.45 10.84
CA CYS A 424 -8.59 7.25 11.00
C CYS A 424 -8.26 6.60 9.66
N HIS A 425 -6.97 6.37 9.43
CA HIS A 425 -6.41 5.81 8.22
C HIS A 425 -5.42 4.67 8.52
N GLY A 426 -4.98 4.04 7.45
CA GLY A 426 -3.92 3.08 7.44
C GLY A 426 -3.09 3.17 6.17
N TYR A 427 -2.08 2.30 6.05
CA TYR A 427 -1.16 2.28 4.92
C TYR A 427 -0.54 0.88 4.77
N PRO A 428 0.26 0.63 3.72
CA PRO A 428 0.89 -0.66 3.47
C PRO A 428 1.57 -1.29 4.70
N ALA A 429 1.22 -2.56 4.99
CA ALA A 429 1.82 -3.34 6.08
C ALA A 429 3.08 -4.12 5.68
N HIS A 430 3.38 -4.15 4.39
CA HIS A 430 4.58 -4.70 3.79
C HIS A 430 5.08 -3.84 2.62
N GLU A 431 6.15 -4.26 1.95
CA GLU A 431 6.76 -3.49 0.86
C GLU A 431 5.82 -3.30 -0.35
N TRP A 432 5.58 -2.05 -0.73
CA TRP A 432 4.81 -1.69 -1.92
C TRP A 432 5.72 -1.58 -3.14
N THR A 433 5.51 -2.43 -4.17
CA THR A 433 6.38 -2.47 -5.35
C THR A 433 5.62 -2.29 -6.66
N ARG A 434 6.29 -1.66 -7.64
CA ARG A 434 5.84 -1.47 -9.03
C ARG A 434 6.97 -1.77 -10.01
N PRO A 435 7.37 -3.05 -10.18
CA PRO A 435 8.56 -3.43 -10.92
C PRO A 435 8.57 -2.90 -12.36
N LEU A 436 7.43 -2.86 -13.06
CA LEU A 436 7.40 -2.43 -14.46
C LEU A 436 7.36 -0.90 -14.63
N SER A 437 7.36 -0.16 -13.51
CA SER A 437 7.26 1.31 -13.46
C SER A 437 8.37 1.97 -12.63
N GLY A 438 9.54 1.34 -12.55
CA GLY A 438 10.71 1.89 -11.83
C GLY A 438 10.92 1.33 -10.43
N TYR A 439 10.20 0.25 -10.07
CA TYR A 439 10.17 -0.42 -8.77
C TYR A 439 9.48 0.38 -7.65
N ILE A 440 9.90 1.62 -7.43
CA ILE A 440 9.36 2.47 -6.37
C ILE A 440 8.11 3.20 -6.88
N PRO A 441 6.99 3.18 -6.15
CA PRO A 441 5.80 3.94 -6.52
C PRO A 441 6.08 5.45 -6.47
N ARG A 442 6.08 6.10 -7.64
CA ARG A 442 6.37 7.53 -7.77
C ARG A 442 5.40 8.39 -6.95
N GLY A 443 5.95 9.34 -6.20
CA GLY A 443 5.19 10.24 -5.33
C GLY A 443 4.78 9.59 -4.01
N PHE A 444 5.06 8.30 -3.83
CA PHE A 444 4.79 7.54 -2.63
C PHE A 444 6.05 6.88 -2.07
N GLU A 445 7.23 7.41 -2.40
CA GLU A 445 8.53 6.81 -2.04
C GLU A 445 8.65 6.61 -0.52
N MET A 446 8.12 7.54 0.27
CA MET A 446 8.12 7.47 1.74
C MET A 446 7.17 6.40 2.32
N TRP A 447 6.26 5.86 1.52
CA TRP A 447 5.24 4.87 1.90
C TRP A 447 5.59 3.45 1.43
N THR A 448 6.72 3.30 0.73
CA THR A 448 7.15 2.04 0.12
C THR A 448 7.34 0.92 1.14
N VAL A 449 7.78 1.22 2.36
CA VAL A 449 7.97 0.22 3.42
C VAL A 449 7.40 0.69 4.76
N PRO A 450 6.94 -0.23 5.62
CA PRO A 450 6.40 0.07 6.94
C PRO A 450 7.37 0.82 7.87
N LYS A 451 6.86 1.79 8.62
CA LYS A 451 7.60 2.63 9.58
C LYS A 451 6.89 2.84 10.92
N GLY A 452 6.05 1.90 11.32
CA GLY A 452 5.26 1.94 12.54
C GLY A 452 3.94 2.69 12.38
N PHE A 453 3.17 2.74 13.46
CA PHE A 453 2.01 3.59 13.61
C PHE A 453 2.43 5.05 13.81
N PHE A 454 1.97 5.96 12.96
CA PHE A 454 2.30 7.37 13.07
C PHE A 454 1.08 8.28 12.93
N LEU A 455 1.24 9.54 13.32
CA LEU A 455 0.14 10.50 13.39
C LEU A 455 0.47 11.77 12.60
N ILE A 456 -0.51 12.28 11.86
CA ILE A 456 -0.44 13.57 11.20
C ILE A 456 -1.47 14.48 11.85
N LEU A 457 -1.10 15.70 12.22
CA LEU A 457 -2.02 16.69 12.74
C LEU A 457 -1.99 17.94 11.89
N ARG A 458 -3.06 18.13 11.14
CA ARG A 458 -3.31 19.34 10.38
C ARG A 458 -4.07 20.34 11.23
N HIS A 459 -3.73 21.61 11.10
CA HIS A 459 -4.40 22.67 11.84
C HIS A 459 -4.60 23.94 11.02
N LEU A 460 -5.59 24.74 11.40
CA LEU A 460 -5.78 26.08 10.84
C LEU A 460 -4.71 27.05 11.37
N PRO A 461 -4.46 28.18 10.69
CA PRO A 461 -3.58 29.22 11.19
C PRO A 461 -3.93 29.66 12.61
N GLY A 462 -2.93 29.83 13.46
CA GLY A 462 -3.09 30.22 14.86
C GLY A 462 -3.39 29.06 15.82
N TRP A 463 -3.70 27.85 15.33
CA TRP A 463 -3.96 26.67 16.18
C TRP A 463 -2.74 25.81 16.51
N GLY A 464 -1.54 26.20 16.06
CA GLY A 464 -0.33 25.37 16.18
C GLY A 464 0.03 24.97 17.62
N ALA A 465 -0.16 25.86 18.60
CA ALA A 465 0.10 25.56 20.01
C ALA A 465 -0.89 24.52 20.57
N ALA A 466 -2.18 24.67 20.27
CA ALA A 466 -3.21 23.69 20.62
C ALA A 466 -2.97 22.35 19.93
N ALA A 467 -2.57 22.37 18.65
CA ALA A 467 -2.23 21.18 17.89
C ALA A 467 -1.08 20.41 18.55
N ARG A 468 0.02 21.10 18.88
CA ARG A 468 1.16 20.49 19.57
C ARG A 468 0.76 19.88 20.92
N ALA A 469 0.00 20.60 21.74
CA ALA A 469 -0.46 20.12 23.04
C ALA A 469 -1.39 18.90 22.92
N LEU A 470 -2.25 18.86 21.90
CA LEU A 470 -3.10 17.71 21.59
C LEU A 470 -2.23 16.49 21.23
N MET A 471 -1.30 16.67 20.29
CA MET A 471 -0.40 15.60 19.81
C MET A 471 0.45 15.00 20.94
N GLU A 472 1.00 15.83 21.83
CA GLU A 472 1.77 15.38 23.00
C GLU A 472 0.95 14.49 23.93
N ARG A 473 -0.28 14.90 24.25
CA ARG A 473 -1.18 14.13 25.12
C ARG A 473 -1.60 12.81 24.48
N VAL A 474 -1.94 12.84 23.19
CA VAL A 474 -2.34 11.64 22.44
C VAL A 474 -1.19 10.63 22.39
N THR A 475 -0.01 11.04 21.92
CA THR A 475 1.16 10.14 21.82
C THR A 475 1.63 9.64 23.19
N LEU A 476 1.51 10.44 24.26
CA LEU A 476 1.80 9.98 25.60
C LEU A 476 0.84 8.84 26.01
N ALA A 477 -0.47 9.02 25.84
CA ALA A 477 -1.48 8.00 26.17
C ALA A 477 -1.33 6.71 25.34
N LEU A 478 -0.83 6.80 24.10
CA LEU A 478 -0.57 5.62 23.26
C LEU A 478 0.52 4.69 23.80
N ASN A 479 1.36 5.15 24.74
CA ASN A 479 2.30 4.26 25.44
C ASN A 479 1.60 3.22 26.32
N ASP A 480 0.33 3.43 26.68
CA ASP A 480 -0.47 2.46 27.44
C ASP A 480 -1.05 1.35 26.56
N VAL A 481 -0.94 1.45 25.22
CA VAL A 481 -1.39 0.39 24.30
C VAL A 481 -0.37 -0.75 24.29
N PRO A 482 -0.76 -1.97 24.70
CA PRO A 482 0.17 -3.08 24.82
C PRO A 482 0.91 -3.37 23.51
N GLY A 483 2.24 -3.38 23.57
CA GLY A 483 3.12 -3.74 22.46
C GLY A 483 3.27 -2.70 21.34
N LEU A 484 2.46 -1.64 21.31
CA LEU A 484 2.45 -0.66 20.21
C LEU A 484 3.77 0.11 20.08
N ARG A 485 4.34 0.57 21.20
CA ARG A 485 5.64 1.26 21.16
C ARG A 485 6.76 0.34 20.67
N ALA A 486 6.82 -0.89 21.18
CA ALA A 486 7.82 -1.86 20.75
C ALA A 486 7.65 -2.23 19.26
N TYR A 487 6.41 -2.27 18.77
CA TYR A 487 6.11 -2.45 17.35
C TYR A 487 6.68 -1.32 16.49
N ASN A 488 6.45 -0.07 16.89
CA ASN A 488 7.03 1.11 16.22
C ASN A 488 8.55 1.10 16.22
N GLU A 489 9.17 0.85 17.37
CA GLU A 489 10.63 0.82 17.49
C GLU A 489 11.26 -0.22 16.55
N ARG A 490 10.64 -1.40 16.41
CA ARG A 490 11.10 -2.43 15.46
C ARG A 490 10.98 -2.00 14.01
N GLN A 491 9.82 -1.46 13.59
CA GLN A 491 9.63 -1.04 12.20
C GLN A 491 10.49 0.16 11.83
N ILE A 492 10.64 1.16 12.72
CA ILE A 492 11.53 2.31 12.50
C ILE A 492 12.98 1.87 12.37
N ALA A 493 13.43 0.93 13.21
CA ALA A 493 14.80 0.40 13.11
C ALA A 493 15.03 -0.28 11.76
N LEU A 494 14.09 -1.11 11.29
CA LEU A 494 14.20 -1.77 10.00
C LEU A 494 14.10 -0.78 8.82
N PHE A 495 13.19 0.19 8.90
CA PHE A 495 13.06 1.29 7.94
C PHE A 495 14.39 2.03 7.79
N ASN A 496 15.06 2.38 8.89
CA ASN A 496 16.33 3.10 8.85
C ASN A 496 17.45 2.33 8.15
N ILE A 497 17.45 0.99 8.23
CA ILE A 497 18.44 0.15 7.54
C ILE A 497 18.27 0.20 6.02
N HIS A 498 17.02 0.16 5.53
CA HIS A 498 16.72 -0.05 4.11
C HIS A 498 16.24 1.21 3.36
N ALA A 499 15.69 2.20 4.05
CA ALA A 499 15.18 3.45 3.46
C ALA A 499 15.94 4.70 3.94
N GLY A 500 16.64 4.60 5.08
CA GLY A 500 17.24 5.75 5.78
C GLY A 500 16.25 6.43 6.72
N GLU A 501 16.49 7.69 7.08
CA GLU A 501 15.63 8.39 8.05
C GLU A 501 14.19 8.60 7.54
N THR A 502 13.21 8.47 8.43
CA THR A 502 11.78 8.60 8.11
C THR A 502 11.36 10.00 7.67
N GLY A 503 12.09 11.04 8.11
CA GLY A 503 11.71 12.44 7.92
C GLY A 503 10.63 12.95 8.87
N PHE A 504 10.17 12.12 9.81
CA PHE A 504 9.17 12.48 10.83
C PHE A 504 9.85 12.88 12.14
N GLU A 505 9.25 13.81 12.88
CA GLU A 505 9.60 14.03 14.29
C GLU A 505 9.20 12.79 15.10
N ILE A 506 10.03 12.36 16.05
CA ILE A 506 9.64 11.30 17.00
C ILE A 506 9.19 11.95 18.31
N LEU A 507 7.91 11.80 18.64
CA LEU A 507 7.29 12.31 19.87
C LEU A 507 6.76 11.15 20.72
N ASN A 508 7.27 11.02 21.95
CA ASN A 508 6.89 9.95 22.89
C ASN A 508 7.00 8.51 22.30
N GLY A 509 7.89 8.29 21.33
CA GLY A 509 8.10 7.00 20.65
C GLY A 509 7.29 6.81 19.36
N PHE A 510 6.55 7.82 18.91
CA PHE A 510 5.72 7.78 17.71
C PHE A 510 6.20 8.79 16.67
N PRO A 511 6.29 8.42 15.37
CA PRO A 511 6.50 9.39 14.32
C PRO A 511 5.30 10.33 14.23
N VAL A 512 5.55 11.63 14.09
CA VAL A 512 4.51 12.66 14.00
C VAL A 512 4.84 13.70 12.93
N LEU A 513 3.80 14.24 12.31
CA LEU A 513 3.87 15.41 11.43
C LEU A 513 2.81 16.42 11.85
N ILE A 514 3.22 17.61 12.25
CA ILE A 514 2.31 18.71 12.60
C ILE A 514 2.50 19.82 11.57
N GLY A 515 1.41 20.33 10.99
CA GLY A 515 1.52 21.46 10.08
C GLY A 515 0.19 22.10 9.69
N GLU A 516 0.27 23.34 9.22
CA GLU A 516 -0.89 24.09 8.73
C GLU A 516 -1.45 23.48 7.45
N ASP A 517 -2.77 23.44 7.33
CA ASP A 517 -3.47 23.05 6.11
C ASP A 517 -4.82 23.76 6.01
N LEU A 518 -4.95 24.64 5.01
CA LEU A 518 -6.12 25.48 4.79
C LEU A 518 -7.28 24.77 4.09
N ARG A 519 -7.09 23.51 3.67
CA ARG A 519 -8.13 22.73 2.99
C ARG A 519 -9.22 22.26 3.96
N HIS A 520 -8.90 22.14 5.24
CA HIS A 520 -9.84 21.69 6.25
C HIS A 520 -10.66 22.86 6.80
N SER A 521 -11.92 22.60 7.11
CA SER A 521 -12.85 23.52 7.78
C SER A 521 -12.76 23.43 9.30
N ILE A 522 -12.36 22.26 9.82
CA ILE A 522 -12.25 21.98 11.26
C ILE A 522 -10.87 22.43 11.78
N PRO A 523 -10.80 23.12 12.94
CA PRO A 523 -9.55 23.69 13.45
C PRO A 523 -8.38 22.73 13.59
N LEU A 524 -8.64 21.50 14.05
CA LEU A 524 -7.66 20.44 14.25
C LEU A 524 -8.15 19.18 13.53
N THR A 525 -7.30 18.60 12.69
CA THR A 525 -7.57 17.31 12.01
C THR A 525 -6.44 16.34 12.32
N LEU A 526 -6.72 15.38 13.21
CA LEU A 526 -5.81 14.29 13.58
C LEU A 526 -6.03 13.11 12.65
N ILE A 527 -5.02 12.77 11.88
CA ILE A 527 -4.97 11.63 10.95
C ILE A 527 -4.09 10.56 11.56
N THR A 528 -4.58 9.32 11.57
CA THR A 528 -3.83 8.16 12.07
C THR A 528 -3.35 7.31 10.90
N GLU A 529 -2.14 6.75 10.96
CA GLU A 529 -1.59 5.95 9.86
C GLU A 529 -1.03 4.65 10.44
N TYR A 530 -1.85 3.59 10.47
CA TYR A 530 -1.44 2.25 10.90
C TYR A 530 -1.10 1.36 9.71
N PRO A 531 0.00 0.59 9.74
CA PRO A 531 0.30 -0.41 8.70
C PRO A 531 -0.72 -1.57 8.75
N ASP A 532 -1.89 -1.38 8.12
CA ASP A 532 -3.06 -2.27 8.22
C ASP A 532 -3.66 -2.74 6.90
N GLU A 533 -3.22 -2.18 5.77
CA GLU A 533 -3.56 -2.77 4.48
C GLU A 533 -3.03 -4.20 4.55
N THR A 534 -3.86 -5.19 4.17
CA THR A 534 -3.53 -6.64 4.10
C THR A 534 -3.47 -7.45 5.39
N VAL A 535 -3.44 -6.80 6.56
CA VAL A 535 -3.27 -7.53 7.83
C VAL A 535 -4.55 -8.23 8.29
N MET A 536 -4.39 -9.41 8.88
CA MET A 536 -5.46 -10.21 9.48
C MET A 536 -5.07 -10.72 10.87
N GLY A 537 -6.02 -11.38 11.55
CA GLY A 537 -5.80 -12.05 12.83
C GLY A 537 -5.32 -11.10 13.92
N ASP A 538 -4.22 -11.45 14.59
CA ASP A 538 -3.68 -10.67 15.70
C ASP A 538 -3.12 -9.32 15.27
N ALA A 539 -2.60 -9.21 14.04
CA ALA A 539 -2.10 -7.94 13.51
C ALA A 539 -3.25 -6.94 13.33
N LEU A 540 -4.38 -7.38 12.75
CA LEU A 540 -5.58 -6.54 12.65
C LEU A 540 -6.14 -6.16 14.03
N ARG A 541 -6.12 -7.10 14.99
CA ARG A 541 -6.52 -6.83 16.38
C ARG A 541 -5.67 -5.75 17.04
N ALA A 542 -4.36 -5.78 16.83
CA ALA A 542 -3.45 -4.76 17.30
C ALA A 542 -3.73 -3.40 16.63
N GLY A 543 -3.95 -3.40 15.31
CA GLY A 543 -4.33 -2.21 14.55
C GLY A 543 -5.59 -1.55 15.10
N HIS A 544 -6.70 -2.28 15.21
CA HIS A 544 -7.94 -1.70 15.69
C HIS A 544 -7.94 -1.41 17.20
N ALA A 545 -6.98 -1.93 17.96
CA ALA A 545 -6.72 -1.51 19.35
C ALA A 545 -6.00 -0.16 19.39
N ALA A 546 -4.99 0.05 18.54
CA ALA A 546 -4.30 1.33 18.40
C ALA A 546 -5.26 2.43 17.92
N GLN A 547 -6.06 2.17 16.88
CA GLN A 547 -7.06 3.12 16.38
C GLN A 547 -8.07 3.52 17.46
N ARG A 548 -8.63 2.53 18.18
CA ARG A 548 -9.54 2.78 19.30
C ARG A 548 -8.89 3.65 20.38
N ALA A 549 -7.66 3.33 20.77
CA ALA A 549 -6.93 4.06 21.78
C ALA A 549 -6.68 5.51 21.36
N THR A 550 -6.30 5.74 20.10
CA THR A 550 -6.08 7.08 19.55
C THR A 550 -7.35 7.93 19.62
N VAL A 551 -8.51 7.41 19.20
CA VAL A 551 -9.77 8.16 19.26
C VAL A 551 -10.13 8.54 20.71
N LEU A 552 -9.98 7.62 21.66
CA LEU A 552 -10.25 7.88 23.08
C LEU A 552 -9.27 8.90 23.66
N ALA A 553 -7.98 8.75 23.37
CA ALA A 553 -6.93 9.67 23.81
C ALA A 553 -7.11 11.07 23.21
N ALA A 554 -7.52 11.16 21.94
CA ALA A 554 -7.78 12.41 21.25
C ALA A 554 -8.98 13.15 21.85
N HIS A 555 -10.07 12.43 22.18
CA HIS A 555 -11.19 13.01 22.92
C HIS A 555 -10.75 13.51 24.31
N GLU A 556 -10.00 12.71 25.08
CA GLU A 556 -9.52 13.12 26.41
C GLU A 556 -8.56 14.33 26.33
N ALA A 557 -7.65 14.34 25.34
CA ALA A 557 -6.76 15.45 25.07
C ALA A 557 -7.54 16.72 24.72
N LEU A 558 -8.57 16.61 23.87
CA LEU A 558 -9.43 17.72 23.49
C LEU A 558 -10.15 18.35 24.70
N GLN A 559 -10.68 17.53 25.62
CA GLN A 559 -11.31 18.05 26.84
C GLN A 559 -10.29 18.78 27.73
N ALA A 560 -9.03 18.35 27.72
CA ALA A 560 -7.97 18.90 28.55
C ALA A 560 -7.22 20.10 27.92
N LEU A 561 -7.55 20.49 26.69
CA LEU A 561 -6.93 21.67 26.06
C LEU A 561 -7.30 22.95 26.81
N ASP A 562 -6.28 23.76 27.08
CA ASP A 562 -6.48 25.11 27.65
C ASP A 562 -7.00 26.04 26.55
N GLU A 563 -8.06 26.79 26.85
CA GLU A 563 -8.66 27.76 25.92
C GLU A 563 -7.70 28.91 25.61
N ALA A 564 -6.72 29.17 26.48
CA ALA A 564 -5.65 30.12 26.21
C ALA A 564 -4.77 29.73 25.00
N LEU A 565 -4.84 28.46 24.55
CA LEU A 565 -4.13 27.98 23.35
C LEU A 565 -4.94 28.19 22.06
N PHE A 566 -6.19 28.61 22.15
CA PHE A 566 -7.03 28.85 20.98
C PHE A 566 -6.74 30.25 20.42
N PRO A 567 -6.84 30.45 19.10
CA PRO A 567 -6.77 31.80 18.55
C PRO A 567 -7.89 32.65 19.16
N PRO A 568 -7.67 33.97 19.32
CA PRO A 568 -8.70 34.87 19.80
C PRO A 568 -9.92 34.82 18.88
N LEU A 569 -11.12 34.75 19.46
CA LEU A 569 -12.36 34.85 18.69
C LEU A 569 -12.35 36.16 17.91
N SER A 570 -12.38 36.06 16.57
CA SER A 570 -12.45 37.21 15.65
C SER A 570 -13.85 37.79 15.57
#